data_AF-A0A6N9UES8-F1
#
_entry.id   AF-A0A6N9UES8-F1
#
_cell.length_a   1.000
_cell.length_b   1.000
_cell.length_c   1.000
_cell.angle_alpha   90.00
_cell.angle_beta   90.00
_cell.angle_gamma   90.00
#
_symmetry.space_group_name_H-M   'P 1'
#
loop_
_entity.id
_entity.type
_entity.pdbx_description
1 polymer ?
#
loop_
_entity_poly.entity_id
_entity_poly.type
_entity_poly.pdbx_seq_one_letter_code
_entity_poly.pdbx_strand_id
1 'polypeptide(L)'
;MSSSRAAAHGRRPLENSPPAGFWEDLGMFINKGPEADVTAAPGWHEVFRRGVREPNDLVGEVRTAVEHGMHDPVDSLEMVSAAVETTGATVTALSSPWSLYTPQDAATVAAGLFVQLEHQARALQELGYAVGRIAGRGETVLPAPAGPGQEANLADALVALQSVSQQVRALVAHHAPGTVRALDTAQSFAPVPADVHETVVAVAELLAEQHTGTVTLNRRHEEGAFEDSEDGFGCGCDITLHTAEEEYTFYRGDCAWSIVKDSDGRDLGDGSTVYDAHETLSVSLKTAHPQQLADSVLRIIADDQQEPADFTGGLRSMPTGGS
;
A
#
# COMPACT_ATOMS: atom_id res chain seq x y z
N MET A 1 -3.62 -66.73 -57.65
CA MET A 1 -2.43 -66.15 -58.30
C MET A 1 -2.50 -64.66 -58.06
N SER A 2 -1.84 -64.21 -56.99
CA SER A 2 -0.57 -63.45 -57.05
C SER A 2 -0.83 -61.99 -57.45
N SER A 3 -0.76 -61.05 -56.49
CA SER A 3 0.45 -60.24 -56.17
C SER A 3 0.76 -59.22 -57.27
N SER A 4 1.14 -57.95 -57.08
CA SER A 4 1.29 -57.02 -55.97
C SER A 4 1.69 -55.65 -56.58
N ARG A 5 1.57 -54.57 -55.79
CA ARG A 5 2.32 -53.28 -55.79
C ARG A 5 1.66 -51.98 -56.28
N ALA A 6 1.52 -51.09 -55.28
CA ALA A 6 2.01 -49.70 -55.18
C ALA A 6 1.81 -48.70 -56.32
N ALA A 7 1.15 -47.57 -56.04
CA ALA A 7 1.81 -46.27 -55.79
C ALA A 7 0.80 -45.15 -55.47
N ALA A 8 1.26 -44.26 -54.59
CA ALA A 8 0.82 -42.94 -54.17
C ALA A 8 -0.17 -42.14 -55.04
N HIS A 9 -1.10 -41.42 -54.38
CA HIS A 9 -1.22 -39.95 -54.46
C HIS A 9 -2.20 -39.45 -53.37
N GLY A 10 -1.64 -38.87 -52.30
CA GLY A 10 -2.40 -38.20 -51.24
C GLY A 10 -2.73 -36.75 -51.59
N ARG A 11 -3.92 -36.29 -51.20
CA ARG A 11 -4.28 -34.87 -51.10
C ARG A 11 -4.77 -34.54 -49.68
N ARG A 12 -3.90 -33.75 -49.03
CA ARG A 12 -3.99 -32.79 -47.92
C ARG A 12 -5.31 -32.60 -47.15
N PRO A 13 -5.25 -32.57 -45.80
CA PRO A 13 -6.14 -31.76 -44.96
C PRO A 13 -5.69 -30.28 -44.96
N LEU A 14 -6.65 -29.36 -44.92
CA LEU A 14 -6.43 -27.94 -44.67
C LEU A 14 -6.09 -27.73 -43.19
N GLU A 15 -4.87 -27.25 -42.98
CA GLU A 15 -4.40 -26.61 -41.76
C GLU A 15 -5.19 -25.32 -41.51
N ASN A 16 -5.62 -25.11 -40.27
CA ASN A 16 -5.88 -23.79 -39.68
C ASN A 16 -5.64 -23.91 -38.16
N SER A 17 -4.39 -24.20 -37.82
CA SER A 17 -3.83 -23.86 -36.52
C SER A 17 -3.05 -22.54 -36.71
N PRO A 18 -3.18 -21.55 -35.82
CA PRO A 18 -2.31 -20.37 -35.90
C PRO A 18 -0.85 -20.80 -35.64
N PRO A 19 0.13 -20.20 -36.35
CA PRO A 19 1.52 -20.63 -36.29
C PRO A 19 2.13 -20.31 -34.93
N ALA A 20 3.01 -21.22 -34.47
CA ALA A 20 3.74 -21.20 -33.21
C ALA A 20 4.72 -20.00 -33.03
N GLY A 21 4.64 -18.96 -33.88
CA GLY A 21 5.51 -17.77 -33.83
C GLY A 21 4.86 -16.51 -33.26
N PHE A 22 3.60 -16.55 -32.81
CA PHE A 22 2.95 -15.37 -32.20
C PHE A 22 3.34 -15.13 -30.73
N TRP A 23 3.89 -16.15 -30.05
CA TRP A 23 4.29 -16.08 -28.65
C TRP A 23 5.81 -15.88 -28.44
N GLU A 24 6.59 -15.79 -29.52
CA GLU A 24 8.05 -15.60 -29.46
C GLU A 24 8.48 -14.14 -29.60
N ASP A 25 7.57 -13.20 -29.83
CA ASP A 25 7.86 -11.77 -30.08
C ASP A 25 7.60 -10.84 -28.86
N LEU A 26 7.54 -11.40 -27.65
CA LEU A 26 7.54 -10.66 -26.38
C LEU A 26 8.85 -10.86 -25.58
N GLY A 27 9.93 -11.21 -26.29
CA GLY A 27 11.27 -11.31 -25.73
C GLY A 27 12.02 -9.97 -25.73
N MET A 28 12.03 -9.29 -24.58
CA MET A 28 13.12 -8.44 -24.05
C MET A 28 12.58 -7.93 -22.70
N PHE A 29 12.89 -8.51 -21.54
CA PHE A 29 14.19 -8.53 -20.88
C PHE A 29 14.35 -9.80 -20.05
N ILE A 30 15.01 -10.83 -20.58
CA ILE A 30 15.57 -11.91 -19.75
C ILE A 30 17.03 -11.54 -19.49
N ASN A 31 17.28 -10.93 -18.34
CA ASN A 31 18.63 -10.65 -17.87
C ASN A 31 19.26 -11.99 -17.44
N LYS A 32 20.00 -12.63 -18.35
CA LYS A 32 20.87 -13.78 -18.02
C LYS A 32 22.12 -13.26 -17.32
N GLY A 33 22.00 -12.95 -16.04
CA GLY A 33 23.14 -12.83 -15.13
C GLY A 33 23.71 -14.21 -14.79
N PRO A 34 25.01 -14.31 -14.46
CA PRO A 34 25.63 -15.58 -14.09
C PRO A 34 24.95 -16.16 -12.84
N GLU A 35 24.80 -17.49 -12.80
CA GLU A 35 24.29 -18.23 -11.65
C GLU A 35 25.13 -17.91 -10.40
N ALA A 36 24.66 -16.95 -9.63
CA ALA A 36 25.20 -16.65 -8.31
C ALA A 36 24.71 -17.74 -7.35
N ASP A 37 25.68 -18.36 -6.71
CA ASP A 37 25.53 -19.38 -5.67
C ASP A 37 24.38 -19.04 -4.70
N VAL A 38 23.31 -19.84 -4.74
CA VAL A 38 22.10 -19.64 -3.93
C VAL A 38 22.41 -20.12 -2.52
N THR A 39 23.06 -19.29 -1.72
CA THR A 39 23.18 -19.53 -0.28
C THR A 39 22.79 -18.28 0.52
N ALA A 40 21.92 -18.51 1.52
CA ALA A 40 21.55 -17.65 2.65
C ALA A 40 20.64 -16.41 2.47
N ALA A 41 19.90 -16.26 1.37
CA ALA A 41 18.83 -15.26 1.33
C ALA A 41 17.59 -15.76 2.12
N PRO A 42 16.97 -14.93 2.99
CA PRO A 42 15.74 -15.30 3.67
C PRO A 42 14.65 -15.68 2.66
N GLY A 43 13.82 -16.68 3.00
CA GLY A 43 12.67 -17.03 2.16
C GLY A 43 11.75 -15.83 1.98
N TRP A 44 11.08 -15.66 0.84
CA TRP A 44 10.27 -14.47 0.57
C TRP A 44 9.13 -14.25 1.60
N HIS A 45 8.65 -15.30 2.27
CA HIS A 45 7.76 -15.19 3.44
C HIS A 45 8.40 -14.49 4.65
N GLU A 46 9.71 -14.59 4.84
CA GLU A 46 10.46 -13.91 5.91
C GLU A 46 10.57 -12.40 5.66
N VAL A 47 10.67 -11.97 4.39
CA VAL A 47 10.67 -10.55 4.03
C VAL A 47 9.39 -9.88 4.53
N PHE A 48 8.23 -10.51 4.29
CA PHE A 48 6.95 -10.04 4.84
C PHE A 48 6.95 -10.02 6.38
N ARG A 49 7.42 -11.11 7.03
CA ARG A 49 7.44 -11.20 8.50
C ARG A 49 8.34 -10.16 9.16
N ARG A 50 9.47 -9.78 8.54
CA ARG A 50 10.39 -8.74 9.04
C ARG A 50 9.79 -7.34 8.93
N GLY A 51 9.01 -7.08 7.89
CA GLY A 51 8.43 -5.76 7.62
C GLY A 51 7.25 -5.41 8.52
N VAL A 52 6.48 -6.39 8.97
CA VAL A 52 5.36 -6.18 9.91
C VAL A 52 5.86 -6.31 11.35
N ARG A 53 6.48 -5.25 11.89
CA ARG A 53 7.02 -5.27 13.27
C ARG A 53 5.97 -5.11 14.36
N GLU A 54 4.90 -4.35 14.09
CA GLU A 54 3.75 -4.20 15.00
C GLU A 54 2.45 -4.27 14.18
N PRO A 55 1.59 -5.28 14.40
CA PRO A 55 0.31 -5.34 13.74
C PRO A 55 -0.56 -4.19 14.23
N ASN A 56 -1.13 -3.40 13.31
CA ASN A 56 -2.21 -2.46 13.65
C ASN A 56 -3.38 -3.21 14.31
N ASP A 57 -4.19 -2.51 15.10
CA ASP A 57 -5.34 -3.00 15.84
C ASP A 57 -6.24 -3.90 14.98
N LEU A 58 -6.47 -3.52 13.71
CA LEU A 58 -7.25 -4.31 12.75
C LEU A 58 -6.70 -5.73 12.54
N VAL A 59 -5.38 -5.89 12.47
CA VAL A 59 -4.74 -7.22 12.35
C VAL A 59 -4.88 -8.00 13.67
N GLY A 60 -4.82 -7.30 14.80
CA GLY A 60 -5.07 -7.85 16.13
C GLY A 60 -6.50 -8.37 16.30
N GLU A 61 -7.49 -7.65 15.80
CA GLU A 61 -8.91 -8.05 15.82
C GLU A 61 -9.14 -9.33 15.02
N VAL A 62 -8.60 -9.43 13.80
CA VAL A 62 -8.71 -10.66 12.98
C VAL A 62 -8.05 -11.85 13.68
N ARG A 63 -6.88 -11.66 14.29
CA ARG A 63 -6.21 -12.73 15.06
C ARG A 63 -7.06 -13.17 16.25
N THR A 64 -7.60 -12.20 16.99
CA THR A 64 -8.45 -12.45 18.14
C THR A 64 -9.70 -13.22 17.75
N ALA A 65 -10.36 -12.86 16.64
CA ALA A 65 -11.52 -13.57 16.11
C ALA A 65 -11.19 -15.04 15.78
N VAL A 66 -10.05 -15.30 15.12
CA VAL A 66 -9.59 -16.66 14.83
C VAL A 66 -9.31 -17.45 16.11
N GLU A 67 -8.64 -16.84 17.10
CA GLU A 67 -8.27 -17.48 18.37
C GLU A 67 -9.49 -17.88 19.22
N HIS A 68 -10.55 -17.05 19.21
CA HIS A 68 -11.78 -17.32 19.94
C HIS A 68 -12.73 -18.29 19.20
N GLY A 69 -12.38 -18.67 17.97
CA GLY A 69 -13.10 -19.63 17.15
C GLY A 69 -14.14 -18.97 16.24
N MET A 70 -14.08 -19.33 14.96
CA MET A 70 -15.04 -18.93 13.92
C MET A 70 -15.70 -20.20 13.37
N HIS A 71 -16.96 -20.41 13.71
CA HIS A 71 -17.67 -21.67 13.48
C HIS A 71 -19.07 -21.49 12.89
N ASP A 72 -19.64 -20.29 12.95
CA ASP A 72 -20.93 -19.97 12.33
C ASP A 72 -20.73 -19.73 10.82
N PRO A 73 -21.68 -20.13 9.96
CA PRO A 73 -21.69 -19.70 8.56
C PRO A 73 -21.51 -18.19 8.35
N VAL A 74 -22.06 -17.36 9.26
CA VAL A 74 -21.91 -15.89 9.22
C VAL A 74 -20.45 -15.48 9.33
N ASP A 75 -19.65 -16.14 10.19
CA ASP A 75 -18.23 -15.83 10.36
C ASP A 75 -17.46 -15.97 9.02
N SER A 76 -17.82 -16.98 8.21
CA SER A 76 -17.20 -17.18 6.89
C SER A 76 -17.56 -16.06 5.91
N LEU A 77 -18.78 -15.54 5.97
CA LEU A 77 -19.23 -14.43 5.13
C LEU A 77 -18.57 -13.12 5.55
N GLU A 78 -18.56 -12.83 6.85
CA GLU A 78 -17.94 -11.62 7.40
C GLU A 78 -16.44 -11.58 7.11
N MET A 79 -15.73 -12.70 7.28
CA MET A 79 -14.31 -12.77 6.96
C MET A 79 -14.01 -12.57 5.47
N VAL A 80 -14.85 -13.10 4.58
CA VAL A 80 -14.71 -12.87 3.14
C VAL A 80 -14.98 -11.40 2.80
N SER A 81 -16.01 -10.78 3.38
CA SER A 81 -16.28 -9.34 3.21
C SER A 81 -15.12 -8.48 3.69
N ALA A 82 -14.60 -8.75 4.89
CA ALA A 82 -13.43 -8.04 5.41
C ALA A 82 -12.19 -8.22 4.51
N ALA A 83 -11.96 -9.43 3.99
CA ALA A 83 -10.86 -9.69 3.06
C ALA A 83 -11.02 -8.93 1.73
N VAL A 84 -12.24 -8.80 1.20
CA VAL A 84 -12.52 -8.03 -0.03
C VAL A 84 -12.26 -6.55 0.20
N GLU A 85 -12.80 -5.97 1.27
CA GLU A 85 -12.63 -4.55 1.60
C GLU A 85 -11.16 -4.19 1.83
N THR A 86 -10.43 -5.01 2.59
CA THR A 86 -9.00 -4.80 2.84
C THR A 86 -8.15 -4.95 1.58
N THR A 87 -8.52 -5.85 0.65
CA THR A 87 -7.88 -5.95 -0.66
C THR A 87 -8.10 -4.68 -1.49
N GLY A 88 -9.34 -4.16 -1.50
CA GLY A 88 -9.66 -2.89 -2.18
C GLY A 88 -8.89 -1.71 -1.59
N ALA A 89 -8.86 -1.61 -0.26
CA ALA A 89 -8.10 -0.57 0.45
C ALA A 89 -6.59 -0.63 0.14
N THR A 90 -6.04 -1.83 -0.05
CA THR A 90 -4.63 -2.00 -0.46
C THR A 90 -4.35 -1.35 -1.82
N VAL A 91 -5.27 -1.48 -2.79
CA VAL A 91 -5.15 -0.82 -4.09
C VAL A 91 -5.17 0.70 -3.94
N THR A 92 -6.09 1.23 -3.14
CA THR A 92 -6.16 2.67 -2.85
C THR A 92 -4.88 3.17 -2.18
N ALA A 93 -4.36 2.46 -1.18
CA ALA A 93 -3.12 2.83 -0.50
C ALA A 93 -1.94 2.89 -1.48
N LEU A 94 -1.80 1.89 -2.37
CA LEU A 94 -0.73 1.82 -3.37
C LEU A 94 -0.88 2.81 -4.53
N SER A 95 -2.06 3.39 -4.71
CA SER A 95 -2.28 4.42 -5.74
C SER A 95 -1.68 5.78 -5.38
N SER A 96 -1.29 5.99 -4.11
CA SER A 96 -0.61 7.20 -3.68
C SER A 96 0.83 7.26 -4.26
N PRO A 97 1.29 8.42 -4.76
CA PRO A 97 2.68 8.62 -5.16
C PRO A 97 3.68 8.34 -4.05
N TRP A 98 3.24 8.53 -2.80
CA TRP A 98 4.04 8.36 -1.59
C TRP A 98 3.69 7.07 -0.84
N SER A 99 3.11 6.09 -1.53
CA SER A 99 2.68 4.83 -0.94
C SER A 99 3.84 3.97 -0.42
N LEU A 100 5.02 4.10 -1.04
CA LEU A 100 6.24 3.35 -0.72
C LEU A 100 7.43 4.28 -0.86
N TYR A 101 8.39 4.21 0.07
CA TYR A 101 9.57 5.10 0.06
C TYR A 101 10.79 4.42 -0.54
N THR A 102 10.85 3.08 -0.45
CA THR A 102 11.98 2.31 -0.94
C THR A 102 11.55 1.07 -1.73
N PRO A 103 12.44 0.52 -2.58
CA PRO A 103 12.24 -0.80 -3.17
C PRO A 103 12.05 -1.91 -2.12
N GLN A 104 12.63 -1.77 -0.93
CA GLN A 104 12.49 -2.71 0.18
C GLN A 104 11.08 -2.69 0.79
N ASP A 105 10.43 -1.52 0.84
CA ASP A 105 9.00 -1.43 1.18
C ASP A 105 8.16 -2.16 0.13
N ALA A 106 8.49 -1.95 -1.16
CA ALA A 106 7.84 -2.66 -2.25
C ALA A 106 8.05 -4.18 -2.16
N ALA A 107 9.23 -4.64 -1.74
CA ALA A 107 9.51 -6.06 -1.52
C ALA A 107 8.63 -6.65 -0.41
N THR A 108 8.46 -5.90 0.69
CA THR A 108 7.60 -6.28 1.81
C THR A 108 6.14 -6.37 1.38
N VAL A 109 5.64 -5.36 0.67
CA VAL A 109 4.26 -5.36 0.13
C VAL A 109 4.07 -6.48 -0.88
N ALA A 110 5.00 -6.67 -1.82
CA ALA A 110 4.92 -7.74 -2.80
C ALA A 110 4.87 -9.12 -2.12
N ALA A 111 5.70 -9.35 -1.11
CA ALA A 111 5.67 -10.57 -0.31
C ALA A 111 4.31 -10.75 0.38
N GLY A 112 3.74 -9.70 0.98
CA GLY A 112 2.41 -9.72 1.57
C GLY A 112 1.30 -10.05 0.56
N LEU A 113 1.32 -9.45 -0.63
CA LEU A 113 0.38 -9.74 -1.72
C LEU A 113 0.49 -11.20 -2.20
N PHE A 114 1.70 -11.74 -2.33
CA PHE A 114 1.88 -13.15 -2.67
C PHE A 114 1.40 -14.11 -1.56
N VAL A 115 1.65 -13.77 -0.29
CA VAL A 115 1.09 -14.51 0.86
C VAL A 115 -0.44 -14.49 0.83
N GLN A 116 -1.04 -13.33 0.53
CA GLN A 116 -2.48 -13.19 0.38
C GLN A 116 -3.03 -14.06 -0.75
N LEU A 117 -2.38 -14.08 -1.93
CA LEU A 117 -2.76 -14.98 -3.03
C LEU A 117 -2.67 -16.46 -2.63
N GLU A 118 -1.63 -16.86 -1.90
CA GLU A 118 -1.51 -18.21 -1.33
C GLU A 118 -2.67 -18.55 -0.39
N HIS A 119 -3.04 -17.63 0.49
CA HIS A 119 -4.16 -17.80 1.41
C HIS A 119 -5.50 -17.87 0.66
N GLN A 120 -5.71 -17.04 -0.36
CA GLN A 120 -6.92 -17.09 -1.19
C GLN A 120 -7.01 -18.42 -1.95
N ALA A 121 -5.90 -18.94 -2.49
CA ALA A 121 -5.88 -20.26 -3.11
C ALA A 121 -6.25 -21.38 -2.11
N ARG A 122 -5.83 -21.27 -0.84
CA ARG A 122 -6.26 -22.20 0.23
C ARG A 122 -7.75 -22.01 0.55
N ALA A 123 -8.24 -20.78 0.65
CA ALA A 123 -9.65 -20.50 0.89
C ALA A 123 -10.57 -21.08 -0.19
N LEU A 124 -10.19 -20.99 -1.48
CA LEU A 124 -10.93 -21.63 -2.57
C LEU A 124 -11.00 -23.16 -2.44
N GLN A 125 -9.91 -23.78 -2.00
CA GLN A 125 -9.86 -25.22 -1.73
C GLN A 125 -10.78 -25.58 -0.55
N GLU A 126 -10.72 -24.81 0.54
CA GLU A 126 -11.57 -25.01 1.72
C GLU A 126 -13.05 -24.76 1.42
N LEU A 127 -13.39 -23.80 0.55
CA LEU A 127 -14.74 -23.61 0.04
C LEU A 127 -15.25 -24.86 -0.69
N GLY A 128 -14.41 -25.46 -1.54
CA GLY A 128 -14.71 -26.74 -2.18
C GLY A 128 -15.00 -27.85 -1.17
N TYR A 129 -14.20 -27.94 -0.09
CA TYR A 129 -14.45 -28.90 0.99
C TYR A 129 -15.71 -28.57 1.80
N ALA A 130 -16.01 -27.31 2.06
CA ALA A 130 -17.24 -26.89 2.74
C ALA A 130 -18.48 -27.29 1.94
N VAL A 131 -18.49 -27.03 0.63
CA VAL A 131 -19.56 -27.45 -0.28
C VAL A 131 -19.66 -28.98 -0.35
N GLY A 132 -18.53 -29.68 -0.41
CA GLY A 132 -18.49 -31.14 -0.33
C GLY A 132 -19.11 -31.70 0.96
N ARG A 133 -18.88 -31.03 2.10
CA ARG A 133 -19.52 -31.37 3.38
C ARG A 133 -21.04 -31.15 3.35
N ILE A 134 -21.52 -30.07 2.73
CA ILE A 134 -22.97 -29.83 2.53
C ILE A 134 -23.58 -31.00 1.75
N ALA A 135 -22.96 -31.41 0.64
CA ALA A 135 -23.40 -32.57 -0.14
C ALA A 135 -23.34 -33.87 0.68
N GLY A 136 -22.28 -34.08 1.46
CA GLY A 136 -22.12 -35.25 2.33
C GLY A 136 -23.17 -35.36 3.43
N ARG A 137 -23.74 -34.23 3.89
CA ARG A 137 -24.89 -34.19 4.81
C ARG A 137 -26.24 -34.44 4.13
N GLY A 138 -26.27 -34.54 2.80
CA GLY A 138 -27.49 -34.73 2.01
C GLY A 138 -28.30 -33.45 1.81
N GLU A 139 -27.72 -32.28 2.06
CA GLU A 139 -28.38 -30.97 1.92
C GLU A 139 -28.38 -30.48 0.47
N THR A 140 -27.56 -31.09 -0.39
CA THR A 140 -27.56 -30.86 -1.84
C THR A 140 -27.14 -32.12 -2.58
N VAL A 141 -27.46 -32.19 -3.87
CA VAL A 141 -27.05 -33.27 -4.76
C VAL A 141 -25.81 -32.83 -5.52
N LEU A 142 -24.78 -33.68 -5.56
CA LEU A 142 -23.62 -33.47 -6.43
C LEU A 142 -23.85 -34.21 -7.76
N PRO A 143 -24.20 -33.51 -8.86
CA PRO A 143 -24.41 -34.13 -10.16
C PRO A 143 -23.09 -34.53 -10.81
N ALA A 144 -23.15 -35.22 -11.95
CA ALA A 144 -22.00 -35.31 -12.85
C ALA A 144 -21.71 -33.94 -13.48
N PRO A 145 -20.45 -33.63 -13.86
CA PRO A 145 -20.10 -32.41 -14.59
C PRO A 145 -20.97 -32.19 -15.83
N ALA A 146 -21.27 -30.94 -16.15
CA ALA A 146 -22.11 -30.60 -17.30
C ALA A 146 -21.40 -30.96 -18.62
N GLY A 147 -22.18 -31.46 -19.58
CA GLY A 147 -21.68 -31.73 -20.93
C GLY A 147 -21.48 -30.45 -21.76
N PRO A 148 -20.83 -30.55 -22.94
CA PRO A 148 -20.66 -29.40 -23.83
C PRO A 148 -21.98 -28.70 -24.17
N GLY A 149 -22.03 -27.38 -24.00
CA GLY A 149 -23.20 -26.55 -24.30
C GLY A 149 -24.31 -26.58 -23.22
N GLN A 150 -24.08 -27.25 -22.10
CA GLN A 150 -24.97 -27.20 -20.94
C GLN A 150 -24.50 -26.12 -19.94
N GLU A 151 -25.44 -25.64 -19.12
CA GLU A 151 -25.14 -24.71 -18.03
C GLU A 151 -24.27 -25.39 -16.96
N ALA A 152 -23.31 -24.64 -16.43
CA ALA A 152 -22.41 -25.12 -15.39
C ALA A 152 -23.21 -25.48 -14.12
N ASN A 153 -22.90 -26.64 -13.56
CA ASN A 153 -23.53 -27.15 -12.35
C ASN A 153 -22.56 -27.17 -11.15
N LEU A 154 -23.02 -27.70 -10.01
CA LEU A 154 -22.23 -27.72 -8.78
C LEU A 154 -20.90 -28.49 -8.93
N ALA A 155 -20.87 -29.57 -9.70
CA ALA A 155 -19.64 -30.31 -9.94
C ALA A 155 -18.64 -29.51 -10.78
N ASP A 156 -19.12 -28.76 -11.78
CA ASP A 156 -18.28 -27.86 -12.57
C ASP A 156 -17.71 -26.73 -11.71
N ALA A 157 -18.49 -26.19 -10.77
CA ALA A 157 -18.03 -25.18 -9.83
C ALA A 157 -16.91 -25.71 -8.90
N LEU A 158 -17.04 -26.94 -8.37
CA LEU A 158 -15.99 -27.55 -7.55
C LEU A 158 -14.69 -27.78 -8.34
N VAL A 159 -14.80 -28.23 -9.60
CA VAL A 159 -13.66 -28.38 -10.51
C VAL A 159 -13.01 -27.02 -10.78
N ALA A 160 -13.80 -25.98 -11.01
CA ALA A 160 -13.30 -24.64 -11.23
C ALA A 160 -12.55 -24.10 -10.00
N LEU A 161 -13.10 -24.25 -8.78
CA LEU A 161 -12.43 -23.84 -7.53
C LEU A 161 -11.07 -24.52 -7.35
N GLN A 162 -11.01 -25.84 -7.60
CA GLN A 162 -9.75 -26.59 -7.52
C GLN A 162 -8.75 -26.14 -8.59
N SER A 163 -9.21 -25.95 -9.83
CA SER A 163 -8.37 -25.51 -10.94
C SER A 163 -7.77 -24.12 -10.68
N VAL A 164 -8.60 -23.17 -10.24
CA VAL A 164 -8.14 -21.81 -9.91
C VAL A 164 -7.16 -21.85 -8.72
N SER A 165 -7.46 -22.61 -7.67
CA SER A 165 -6.55 -22.79 -6.53
C SER A 165 -5.16 -23.27 -6.96
N GLN A 166 -5.11 -24.28 -7.84
CA GLN A 166 -3.85 -24.81 -8.35
C GLN A 166 -3.10 -23.80 -9.23
N GLN A 167 -3.81 -23.09 -10.10
CA GLN A 167 -3.21 -22.06 -10.97
C GLN A 167 -2.59 -20.93 -10.15
N VAL A 168 -3.31 -20.42 -9.14
CA VAL A 168 -2.81 -19.36 -8.26
C VAL A 168 -1.57 -19.82 -7.50
N ARG A 169 -1.57 -21.04 -6.93
CA ARG A 169 -0.38 -21.59 -6.24
C ARG A 169 0.82 -21.72 -7.18
N ALA A 170 0.60 -22.19 -8.40
CA ALA A 170 1.67 -22.31 -9.38
C ALA A 170 2.24 -20.93 -9.76
N LEU A 171 1.38 -19.92 -9.92
CA LEU A 171 1.77 -18.53 -10.18
C LEU A 171 2.61 -17.98 -9.03
N VAL A 172 2.15 -18.11 -7.78
CA VAL A 172 2.90 -17.63 -6.60
C VAL A 172 4.26 -18.33 -6.49
N ALA A 173 4.29 -19.66 -6.61
CA ALA A 173 5.53 -20.42 -6.54
C ALA A 173 6.54 -20.01 -7.64
N HIS A 174 6.04 -19.65 -8.82
CA HIS A 174 6.89 -19.23 -9.93
C HIS A 174 7.43 -17.80 -9.77
N HIS A 175 6.61 -16.85 -9.35
CA HIS A 175 6.97 -15.43 -9.38
C HIS A 175 7.48 -14.87 -8.05
N ALA A 176 6.92 -15.31 -6.91
CA ALA A 176 7.19 -14.67 -5.63
C ALA A 176 8.68 -14.64 -5.24
N PRO A 177 9.45 -15.74 -5.36
CA PRO A 177 10.86 -15.73 -4.93
C PRO A 177 11.73 -14.76 -5.73
N GLY A 178 11.51 -14.67 -7.05
CA GLY A 178 12.29 -13.83 -7.94
C GLY A 178 11.94 -12.35 -7.79
N THR A 179 10.65 -12.03 -7.80
CA THR A 179 10.16 -10.65 -7.69
C THR A 179 10.55 -10.04 -6.34
N VAL A 180 10.29 -10.73 -5.22
CA VAL A 180 10.59 -10.19 -3.89
C VAL A 180 12.10 -9.97 -3.72
N ARG A 181 12.93 -10.91 -4.16
CA ARG A 181 14.39 -10.78 -4.09
C ARG A 181 14.90 -9.60 -4.93
N ALA A 182 14.39 -9.43 -6.14
CA ALA A 182 14.79 -8.34 -7.02
C ALA A 182 14.48 -6.97 -6.38
N LEU A 183 13.33 -6.84 -5.73
CA LEU A 183 12.95 -5.62 -5.02
C LEU A 183 13.79 -5.42 -3.74
N ASP A 184 13.96 -6.46 -2.92
CA ASP A 184 14.70 -6.38 -1.64
C ASP A 184 16.18 -6.01 -1.84
N THR A 185 16.77 -6.44 -2.97
CA THR A 185 18.18 -6.17 -3.32
C THR A 185 18.37 -4.97 -4.23
N ALA A 186 17.30 -4.31 -4.67
CA ALA A 186 17.40 -3.12 -5.49
C ALA A 186 18.05 -1.97 -4.70
N GLN A 187 18.92 -1.23 -5.37
CA GLN A 187 19.60 -0.09 -4.77
C GLN A 187 18.58 1.01 -4.44
N SER A 188 18.53 1.44 -3.18
CA SER A 188 17.83 2.66 -2.79
C SER A 188 18.81 3.83 -2.83
N PHE A 189 18.36 4.95 -3.39
CA PHE A 189 19.14 6.19 -3.48
C PHE A 189 18.58 7.29 -2.58
N ALA A 190 17.34 7.16 -2.12
CA ALA A 190 16.72 8.10 -1.20
C ALA A 190 17.13 7.74 0.23
N PRO A 191 17.78 8.64 0.97
CA PRO A 191 17.99 8.45 2.40
C PRO A 191 16.62 8.50 3.08
N VAL A 192 16.24 7.40 3.74
CA VAL A 192 15.09 7.40 4.64
C VAL A 192 15.58 7.92 5.99
N PRO A 193 14.99 8.98 6.54
CA PRO A 193 15.35 9.46 7.87
C PRO A 193 15.23 8.37 8.91
N ALA A 194 16.21 8.28 9.82
CA ALA A 194 16.20 7.31 10.91
C ALA A 194 15.18 7.67 12.00
N ASP A 195 14.96 8.97 12.21
CA ASP A 195 14.09 9.51 13.25
C ASP A 195 13.44 10.85 12.85
N VAL A 196 12.61 11.39 13.75
CA VAL A 196 11.91 12.66 13.55
C VAL A 196 12.86 13.86 13.38
N HIS A 197 14.02 13.85 14.03
CA HIS A 197 14.99 14.94 13.92
C HIS A 197 15.63 14.95 12.54
N GLU A 198 16.08 13.80 12.05
CA GLU A 198 16.59 13.67 10.69
C GLU A 198 15.53 14.07 9.66
N THR A 199 14.25 13.72 9.89
CA THR A 199 13.16 14.14 9.00
C THR A 199 13.02 15.66 8.97
N VAL A 200 12.92 16.33 10.12
CA VAL A 200 12.72 17.79 10.15
C VAL A 200 13.94 18.54 9.59
N VAL A 201 15.16 18.04 9.79
CA VAL A 201 16.38 18.61 9.17
C VAL A 201 16.31 18.50 7.65
N ALA A 202 16.00 17.31 7.11
CA ALA A 202 15.92 17.10 5.67
C ALA A 202 14.79 17.92 5.03
N VAL A 203 13.65 18.07 5.72
CA VAL A 203 12.56 18.95 5.26
C VAL A 203 12.99 20.40 5.23
N ALA A 204 13.73 20.88 6.23
CA ALA A 204 14.24 22.26 6.25
C ALA A 204 15.18 22.55 5.09
N GLU A 205 16.08 21.61 4.75
CA GLU A 205 16.97 21.74 3.60
C GLU A 205 16.20 21.83 2.29
N LEU A 206 15.22 20.93 2.07
CA LEU A 206 14.38 20.96 0.87
C LEU A 206 13.55 22.24 0.77
N LEU A 207 12.98 22.70 1.87
CA LEU A 207 12.22 23.95 1.91
C LEU A 207 13.12 25.15 1.65
N ALA A 208 14.35 25.18 2.17
CA ALA A 208 15.30 26.26 1.90
C ALA A 208 15.70 26.33 0.40
N GLU A 209 15.67 25.20 -0.31
CA GLU A 209 15.92 25.15 -1.75
C GLU A 209 14.69 25.51 -2.59
N GLN A 210 13.49 25.13 -2.15
CA GLN A 210 12.25 25.18 -2.94
C GLN A 210 11.38 26.40 -2.63
N HIS A 211 11.44 26.91 -1.39
CA HIS A 211 10.71 28.10 -0.96
C HIS A 211 11.46 29.37 -1.37
N THR A 212 10.72 30.39 -1.79
CA THR A 212 11.33 31.67 -2.23
C THR A 212 11.64 32.62 -1.07
N GLY A 213 11.02 32.40 0.10
CA GLY A 213 11.21 33.20 1.29
C GLY A 213 12.32 32.67 2.21
N THR A 214 12.39 33.22 3.43
CA THR A 214 13.38 32.78 4.42
C THR A 214 12.90 31.52 5.12
N VAL A 215 13.75 30.49 5.19
CA VAL A 215 13.50 29.25 5.93
C VAL A 215 14.51 29.17 7.07
N THR A 216 14.02 28.96 8.30
CA THR A 216 14.85 28.84 9.50
C THR A 216 14.53 27.55 10.23
N LEU A 217 15.52 26.69 10.44
CA LEU A 217 15.42 25.54 11.31
C LEU A 217 15.73 25.95 12.76
N ASN A 218 14.74 25.83 13.64
CA ASN A 218 14.89 26.14 15.06
C ASN A 218 15.24 24.87 15.83
N ARG A 219 16.55 24.63 16.03
CA ARG A 219 17.04 23.48 16.81
C ARG A 219 16.80 23.70 18.31
N ARG A 220 16.19 22.72 18.99
CA ARG A 220 15.98 22.73 20.46
C ARG A 220 17.02 21.92 21.24
N HIS A 221 17.91 21.23 20.55
CA HIS A 221 18.99 20.44 21.13
C HIS A 221 20.24 20.53 20.24
N GLU A 222 21.40 20.14 20.78
CA GLU A 222 22.65 20.08 20.03
C GLU A 222 22.61 18.96 18.97
N GLU A 223 23.51 19.05 17.99
CA GLU A 223 23.62 18.05 16.92
C GLU A 223 24.06 16.69 17.50
N GLY A 224 23.32 15.64 17.16
CA GLY A 224 23.55 14.30 17.71
C GLY A 224 23.13 14.10 19.17
N ALA A 225 22.53 15.11 19.82
CA ALA A 225 22.04 15.02 21.20
C ALA A 225 20.59 14.52 21.31
N PHE A 226 19.90 14.31 20.19
CA PHE A 226 18.54 13.77 20.19
C PHE A 226 18.57 12.26 20.43
N GLU A 227 17.72 11.83 21.36
CA GLU A 227 17.40 10.42 21.58
C GLU A 227 15.91 10.24 21.28
N ASP A 228 15.59 9.40 20.30
CA ASP A 228 14.22 9.14 19.87
C ASP A 228 13.44 8.41 20.98
N SER A 229 12.48 9.11 21.59
CA SER A 229 11.56 8.54 22.57
C SER A 229 10.33 7.95 21.86
N GLU A 230 9.86 6.80 22.33
CA GLU A 230 8.66 6.14 21.78
C GLU A 230 7.34 6.81 22.20
N ASP A 231 7.41 7.89 22.99
CA ASP A 231 6.25 8.61 23.54
C ASP A 231 5.48 9.44 22.50
N GLY A 232 5.94 9.45 21.24
CA GLY A 232 5.22 10.02 20.12
C GLY A 232 5.28 11.54 20.02
N PHE A 233 6.02 12.19 20.93
CA PHE A 233 6.35 13.61 20.85
C PHE A 233 7.43 13.84 19.77
N GLY A 234 7.42 15.01 19.14
CA GLY A 234 8.50 15.39 18.20
C GLY A 234 9.82 15.65 18.93
N CYS A 235 10.91 15.86 18.20
CA CYS A 235 12.19 16.27 18.79
C CYS A 235 12.21 17.70 19.36
N GLY A 236 11.08 18.42 19.29
CA GLY A 236 10.95 19.82 19.67
C GLY A 236 11.48 20.81 18.64
N CYS A 237 12.25 20.36 17.64
CA CYS A 237 12.67 21.21 16.54
C CYS A 237 11.50 21.55 15.61
N ASP A 238 11.53 22.76 15.07
CA ASP A 238 10.51 23.31 14.19
C ASP A 238 11.17 24.10 13.05
N ILE A 239 10.40 24.38 12.00
CA ILE A 239 10.83 25.13 10.81
C ILE A 239 9.95 26.35 10.68
N THR A 240 10.56 27.54 10.72
CA THR A 240 9.88 28.80 10.42
C THR A 240 10.08 29.15 8.95
N LEU A 241 8.98 29.37 8.24
CA LEU A 241 8.96 29.85 6.85
C LEU A 241 8.36 31.24 6.80
N HIS A 242 9.09 32.19 6.21
CA HIS A 242 8.60 33.54 5.99
C HIS A 242 8.10 33.69 4.55
N THR A 243 6.92 34.25 4.39
CA THR A 243 6.43 34.76 3.11
C THR A 243 6.45 36.29 3.14
N ALA A 244 5.93 36.95 2.10
CA ALA A 244 5.84 38.41 2.10
C ALA A 244 4.80 38.94 3.11
N GLU A 245 3.82 38.12 3.48
CA GLU A 245 2.62 38.55 4.24
C GLU A 245 2.43 37.80 5.56
N GLU A 246 3.03 36.62 5.70
CA GLU A 246 2.75 35.69 6.80
C GLU A 246 3.99 34.87 7.17
N GLU A 247 4.06 34.46 8.43
CA GLU A 247 5.03 33.50 8.96
C GLU A 247 4.35 32.17 9.28
N TYR A 248 4.97 31.06 8.89
CA TYR A 248 4.47 29.72 9.14
C TYR A 248 5.45 28.94 9.99
N THR A 249 4.95 28.17 10.95
CA THR A 249 5.76 27.22 11.72
C THR A 249 5.32 25.80 11.41
N PHE A 250 6.23 25.00 10.85
CA PHE A 250 6.05 23.56 10.61
C PHE A 250 6.76 22.76 11.70
N TYR A 251 6.06 21.81 12.31
CA TYR A 251 6.59 21.01 13.40
C TYR A 251 5.92 19.64 13.49
N ARG A 252 6.45 18.78 14.36
CA ARG A 252 5.78 17.53 14.76
C ARG A 252 5.38 17.59 16.23
N GLY A 253 4.09 17.40 16.50
CA GLY A 253 3.53 17.35 17.86
C GLY A 253 2.37 16.36 17.90
N ASP A 254 2.10 15.78 19.07
CA ASP A 254 0.96 14.87 19.31
C ASP A 254 0.81 13.77 18.25
N CYS A 255 1.91 13.09 17.94
CA CYS A 255 1.98 12.04 16.92
C CYS A 255 1.69 12.46 15.46
N ALA A 256 1.65 13.76 15.15
CA ALA A 256 1.33 14.25 13.81
C ALA A 256 2.25 15.39 13.33
N TRP A 257 2.36 15.55 12.01
CA TRP A 257 2.99 16.70 11.38
C TRP A 257 1.97 17.81 11.20
N SER A 258 2.32 19.04 11.59
CA SER A 258 1.40 20.17 11.54
C SER A 258 2.09 21.44 11.06
N ILE A 259 1.30 22.34 10.49
CA ILE A 259 1.72 23.70 10.15
C ILE A 259 0.74 24.70 10.77
N VAL A 260 1.26 25.80 11.27
CA VAL A 260 0.49 26.91 11.87
C VAL A 260 0.93 28.23 11.27
N LYS A 261 0.00 29.18 11.18
CA LYS A 261 0.28 30.58 10.87
C LYS A 261 0.58 31.33 12.15
N ASP A 262 1.55 32.23 12.12
CA ASP A 262 1.85 33.07 13.28
C ASP A 262 0.68 34.00 13.63
N SER A 263 -0.07 34.47 12.63
CA SER A 263 -1.28 35.28 12.83
C SER A 263 -2.41 34.57 13.58
N ASP A 264 -2.44 33.23 13.59
CA ASP A 264 -3.38 32.42 14.37
C ASP A 264 -2.87 32.16 15.81
N GLY A 265 -1.65 32.62 16.12
CA GLY A 265 -1.01 32.51 17.41
C GLY A 265 -1.47 33.58 18.40
N ARG A 266 -1.71 33.15 19.65
CA ARG A 266 -1.92 34.03 20.80
C ARG A 266 -0.77 33.86 21.78
N ASP A 267 -0.03 34.93 21.99
CA ASP A 267 1.01 35.03 23.04
C ASP A 267 0.35 34.98 24.43
N LEU A 268 0.81 34.03 25.26
CA LEU A 268 0.34 33.87 26.64
C LEU A 268 1.06 34.78 27.65
N GLY A 269 2.06 35.55 27.21
CA GLY A 269 2.80 36.52 28.02
C GLY A 269 3.93 35.91 28.87
N ASP A 270 4.13 34.59 28.80
CA ASP A 270 5.26 33.87 29.38
C ASP A 270 6.31 33.44 28.32
N GLY A 271 6.12 33.90 27.07
CA GLY A 271 6.94 33.53 25.92
C GLY A 271 6.46 32.26 25.21
N SER A 272 5.32 31.68 25.62
CA SER A 272 4.64 30.62 24.87
C SER A 272 3.52 31.18 24.00
N THR A 273 3.35 30.59 22.83
CA THR A 273 2.28 30.90 21.88
C THR A 273 1.34 29.71 21.80
N VAL A 274 0.03 29.97 21.89
CA VAL A 274 -1.00 28.97 21.62
C VAL A 274 -1.66 29.31 20.29
N TYR A 275 -1.72 28.35 19.39
CA TYR A 275 -2.34 28.51 18.08
C TYR A 275 -3.81 28.12 18.16
N ASP A 276 -4.69 29.03 17.75
CA ASP A 276 -6.14 28.81 17.73
C ASP A 276 -6.58 27.91 16.56
N ALA A 277 -5.76 27.84 15.51
CA ALA A 277 -5.91 26.96 14.38
C ALA A 277 -4.55 26.33 14.03
N HIS A 278 -4.58 25.04 13.68
CA HIS A 278 -3.44 24.35 13.09
C HIS A 278 -3.95 23.42 12.00
N GLU A 279 -3.17 23.29 10.93
CA GLU A 279 -3.44 22.30 9.89
C GLU A 279 -2.59 21.07 10.13
N THR A 280 -3.25 19.96 10.48
CA THR A 280 -2.61 18.65 10.58
C THR A 280 -2.49 18.04 9.20
N LEU A 281 -1.27 17.70 8.80
CA LEU A 281 -1.01 17.04 7.54
C LEU A 281 -1.59 15.61 7.57
N SER A 282 -1.97 15.10 6.39
CA SER A 282 -2.49 13.73 6.24
C SER A 282 -1.47 12.62 6.54
N VAL A 283 -0.19 12.99 6.72
CA VAL A 283 0.91 12.09 7.01
C VAL A 283 1.26 12.23 8.49
N SER A 284 1.29 11.11 9.21
CA SER A 284 1.62 11.07 10.65
C SER A 284 2.94 10.36 10.96
N LEU A 285 3.49 9.62 9.99
CA LEU A 285 4.70 8.83 10.17
C LEU A 285 5.88 9.73 10.55
N LYS A 286 6.54 9.44 11.67
CA LYS A 286 7.67 10.25 12.16
C LYS A 286 8.89 10.25 11.23
N THR A 287 9.03 9.23 10.39
CA THR A 287 10.07 9.08 9.36
C THR A 287 9.49 9.26 7.95
N ALA A 288 8.42 10.05 7.81
CA ALA A 288 7.83 10.36 6.52
C ALA A 288 8.87 10.88 5.52
N HIS A 289 8.65 10.60 4.25
CA HIS A 289 9.57 11.03 3.20
C HIS A 289 9.68 12.57 3.18
N PRO A 290 10.88 13.16 3.31
CA PRO A 290 11.02 14.62 3.45
C PRO A 290 10.36 15.42 2.31
N GLN A 291 10.49 14.97 1.06
CA GLN A 291 9.84 15.64 -0.07
C GLN A 291 8.30 15.61 0.01
N GLN A 292 7.69 14.55 0.58
CA GLN A 292 6.23 14.49 0.75
C GLN A 292 5.74 15.59 1.71
N LEU A 293 6.49 15.81 2.80
CA LEU A 293 6.19 16.85 3.77
C LEU A 293 6.45 18.23 3.17
N ALA A 294 7.57 18.44 2.47
CA ALA A 294 7.89 19.69 1.80
C ALA A 294 6.82 20.08 0.76
N ASP A 295 6.42 19.14 -0.11
CA ASP A 295 5.34 19.36 -1.09
C ASP A 295 4.02 19.73 -0.41
N SER A 296 3.70 19.10 0.72
CA SER A 296 2.48 19.39 1.48
C SER A 296 2.52 20.79 2.09
N VAL A 297 3.64 21.16 2.72
CA VAL A 297 3.86 22.50 3.29
C VAL A 297 3.75 23.58 2.22
N LEU A 298 4.45 23.41 1.09
CA LEU A 298 4.44 24.38 0.00
C LEU A 298 3.05 24.51 -0.64
N ARG A 299 2.30 23.41 -0.74
CA ARG A 299 0.92 23.45 -1.22
C ARG A 299 0.01 24.25 -0.29
N ILE A 300 0.09 24.02 1.03
CA ILE A 300 -0.71 24.77 2.02
C ILE A 300 -0.44 26.27 1.91
N ILE A 301 0.84 26.66 1.90
CA ILE A 301 1.24 28.07 1.75
C ILE A 301 0.72 28.66 0.42
N ALA A 302 0.78 27.90 -0.67
CA ALA A 302 0.32 28.36 -1.98
C ALA A 302 -1.21 28.50 -2.08
N ASP A 303 -1.96 27.60 -1.43
CA ASP A 303 -3.42 27.63 -1.35
C ASP A 303 -3.87 28.84 -0.50
N ASP A 304 -3.20 29.09 0.63
CA ASP A 304 -3.45 30.25 1.50
C ASP A 304 -3.23 31.59 0.78
N GLN A 305 -2.17 31.70 -0.04
CA GLN A 305 -1.90 32.90 -0.82
C GLN A 305 -2.90 33.13 -1.97
N GLN A 306 -3.66 32.11 -2.34
CA GLN A 306 -4.70 32.19 -3.37
C GLN A 306 -6.09 32.45 -2.79
N GLU A 307 -6.30 32.29 -1.48
CA GLU A 307 -7.55 32.69 -0.84
C GLU A 307 -7.71 34.22 -0.91
N PRO A 308 -8.77 34.74 -1.57
CA PRO A 308 -8.99 36.17 -1.61
C PRO A 308 -9.27 36.69 -0.19
N ALA A 309 -8.61 37.78 0.20
CA ALA A 309 -8.77 38.48 1.48
C ALA A 309 -10.19 39.01 1.79
N ASP A 310 -11.20 38.67 0.99
CA ASP A 310 -12.58 39.17 1.04
C ASP A 310 -13.56 38.08 1.49
N PHE A 311 -13.46 37.63 2.75
CA PHE A 311 -14.62 37.04 3.45
C PHE A 311 -14.75 37.51 4.91
N THR A 312 -14.17 38.66 5.27
CA THR A 312 -14.32 39.32 6.58
C THR A 312 -14.94 40.72 6.46
N GLY A 313 -15.94 40.90 5.59
CA GLY A 313 -16.56 42.21 5.37
C GLY A 313 -18.04 42.14 5.00
N GLY A 314 -18.91 41.60 5.87
CA GLY A 314 -20.31 41.38 5.45
C GLY A 314 -21.42 41.32 6.49
N LEU A 315 -21.19 41.56 7.78
CA LEU A 315 -22.29 41.79 8.73
C LEU A 315 -22.30 43.26 9.16
N ARG A 316 -22.83 44.12 8.27
CA ARG A 316 -23.34 45.42 8.68
C ARG A 316 -24.43 45.17 9.72
N SER A 317 -24.12 45.53 10.96
CA SER A 317 -25.06 45.66 12.05
C SER A 317 -26.26 46.49 11.58
N MET A 318 -27.45 45.89 11.53
CA MET A 318 -28.68 46.66 11.42
C MET A 318 -28.83 47.48 12.70
N PRO A 319 -29.06 48.80 12.63
CA PRO A 319 -29.37 49.57 13.82
C PRO A 319 -30.75 49.16 14.32
N THR A 320 -30.79 48.50 15.47
CA THR A 320 -31.99 48.40 16.29
C THR A 320 -32.29 49.78 16.86
N GLY A 321 -33.15 50.54 16.18
CA GLY A 321 -33.69 51.81 16.65
C GLY A 321 -35.19 51.79 16.57
N GLY A 322 -35.85 51.42 17.67
CA GLY A 322 -37.29 51.53 17.83
C GLY A 322 -37.71 52.92 18.30
N SER A 323 -38.74 53.47 17.68
CA SER A 323 -39.96 54.08 18.25
C SER A 323 -40.78 54.68 17.13
#